data_AF-X1GCR7-F1
#
_entry.id   AF-X1GCR7-F1
#
_cell.length_a   1.000
_cell.length_b   1.000
_cell.length_c   1.000
_cell.angle_alpha   90.00
_cell.angle_beta   90.00
_cell.angle_gamma   90.00
#
_symmetry.space_group_name_H-M   'P 1'
#
loop_
_entity.id
_entity.type
_entity.pdbx_description
1 polymer ?
#
loop_
_entity_poly.entity_id
_entity_poly.type
_entity_poly.pdbx_seq_one_letter_code
_entity_poly.pdbx_strand_id
1 'polypeptide(L)' 'IIAEPGAMIGFTGPRVIYQTIRQELPEGFQTAEFMLEHGFVDRVTHRRDLRSEIAALIDFCRT' A
#
# COMPACT_ATOMS: atom_id res chain seq x y z
N ILE A 1 7.31 -0.16 -4.89
CA ILE A 1 6.06 -0.83 -4.50
C ILE A 1 4.89 -0.01 -5.00
N ILE A 2 4.07 -0.60 -5.87
CA ILE A 2 2.81 -0.01 -6.35
C ILE A 2 1.67 -0.79 -5.71
N ALA A 3 0.67 -0.08 -5.20
CA ALA A 3 -0.54 -0.66 -4.62
C ALA A 3 -1.80 -0.08 -5.29
N GLU A 4 -2.93 -0.72 -5.06
CA GLU A 4 -4.24 -0.24 -5.52
C GLU A 4 -4.99 0.48 -4.39
N PRO A 5 -5.93 1.39 -4.72
CA PRO A 5 -6.71 2.10 -3.72
C PRO A 5 -7.41 1.16 -2.75
N GLY A 6 -7.29 1.43 -1.45
CA GLY A 6 -7.89 0.63 -0.39
C GLY A 6 -7.32 -0.79 -0.23
N ALA A 7 -6.22 -1.13 -0.91
CA ALA A 7 -5.59 -2.43 -0.70
C ALA A 7 -5.08 -2.55 0.74
N MET A 8 -5.33 -3.70 1.37
CA MET A 8 -4.81 -4.01 2.71
C MET A 8 -3.43 -4.63 2.61
N ILE A 9 -2.44 -4.02 3.26
CA ILE A 9 -1.02 -4.35 3.23
C ILE A 9 -0.54 -4.54 4.66
N GLY A 10 -0.10 -5.75 4.98
CA GLY A 10 0.44 -6.06 6.29
C GLY A 10 0.89 -7.49 6.40
N PHE A 11 1.89 -7.72 7.26
CA PHE A 11 2.37 -9.07 7.56
C PHE A 11 1.40 -9.84 8.46
N THR A 12 0.81 -9.15 9.44
CA THR A 12 -0.08 -9.72 10.46
C THR A 12 -1.44 -9.05 10.36
N GLY A 13 -2.52 -9.84 10.45
CA GLY A 13 -3.89 -9.30 10.41
C GLY A 13 -4.19 -8.36 11.59
N PRO A 14 -5.07 -7.37 11.41
CA PRO A 14 -5.30 -6.30 12.40
C PRO A 14 -5.80 -6.83 13.74
N ARG A 15 -6.61 -7.91 13.74
CA ARG A 15 -7.09 -8.56 14.96
C ARG A 15 -5.94 -9.10 15.84
N VAL A 16 -4.95 -9.74 15.23
CA VAL A 16 -3.81 -10.32 15.97
C VAL A 16 -2.93 -9.21 16.54
N ILE A 17 -2.74 -8.13 15.78
CA ILE A 17 -2.01 -6.95 16.26
C ILE A 17 -2.72 -6.34 17.46
N TYR A 18 -4.02 -6.05 17.35
CA TYR A 18 -4.84 -5.52 18.44
C TYR A 18 -4.75 -6.37 19.72
N GLN A 19 -4.87 -7.70 19.58
CA GLN A 19 -4.75 -8.62 20.71
C GLN A 19 -3.38 -8.60 21.37
N THR A 20 -2.32 -8.29 20.61
CA THR A 20 -0.93 -8.27 21.08
C THR A 20 -0.58 -6.94 21.76
N ILE A 21 -0.86 -5.80 21.11
CA ILE A 21 -0.48 -4.47 21.61
C ILE A 21 -1.53 -3.85 22.54
N ARG A 22 -2.77 -4.36 22.52
CA ARG A 22 -3.92 -3.87 23.31
C ARG A 22 -4.18 -2.37 23.14
N GLN A 23 -3.98 -1.87 21.93
CA GLN A 23 -4.22 -0.48 21.52
C GLN A 23 -5.08 -0.48 20.26
N GLU A 24 -5.90 0.56 20.11
CA GLU A 24 -6.64 0.80 18.87
C GLU A 24 -5.66 1.11 17.73
N LEU A 25 -5.96 0.57 16.55
CA LEU A 25 -5.18 0.83 15.36
C LEU A 25 -5.65 2.16 14.76
N PRO A 26 -4.73 2.99 14.23
CA PRO A 26 -5.10 4.23 13.53
C PRO A 26 -6.14 3.98 12.43
N GLU A 27 -6.92 5.01 12.11
CA GLU A 27 -7.81 4.94 10.95
C GLU A 27 -6.99 4.69 9.67
N GLY A 28 -7.50 3.81 8.81
CA GLY A 28 -6.80 3.42 7.60
C GLY A 28 -5.53 2.59 7.84
N PHE A 29 -5.24 2.15 9.06
CA PHE A 29 -4.08 1.28 9.31
C PHE A 29 -4.08 0.09 8.35
N GLN A 30 -2.91 -0.22 7.79
CA GLN A 30 -2.71 -1.22 6.74
C GLN A 30 -3.32 -0.90 5.36
N THR A 31 -3.98 0.23 5.16
CA THR A 31 -4.39 0.61 3.79
C THR A 31 -3.21 1.05 2.94
N ALA A 32 -3.35 0.96 1.62
CA ALA A 32 -2.35 1.43 0.67
C ALA A 32 -2.05 2.93 0.84
N GLU A 33 -3.06 3.73 1.16
CA GLU A 33 -2.97 5.16 1.44
C GLU A 33 -2.16 5.42 2.70
N PHE A 34 -2.48 4.74 3.80
CA PHE A 34 -1.71 4.84 5.03
C PHE A 34 -0.25 4.42 4.82
N MET A 35 -0.01 3.35 4.06
CA MET A 35 1.34 2.88 3.76
C MET A 35 2.11 3.82 2.83
N LEU A 36 1.43 4.54 1.93
CA LEU A 36 2.01 5.58 1.10
C LEU A 36 2.46 6.78 1.97
N GLU A 37 1.60 7.24 2.88
CA GLU A 37 1.92 8.34 3.80
C GLU A 37 3.13 8.03 4.70
N HIS A 38 3.34 6.75 5.04
CA HIS A 38 4.45 6.30 5.88
C HIS A 38 5.67 5.80 5.09
N GLY A 39 5.68 5.92 3.75
CA GLY A 39 6.84 5.61 2.90
C GLY A 39 7.08 4.12 2.64
N PHE A 40 6.10 3.25 2.92
CA PHE A 40 6.18 1.81 2.62
C PHE A 40 5.63 1.46 1.23
N VAL A 41 4.80 2.33 0.65
CA VAL A 41 4.29 2.24 -0.72
C VAL A 41 4.79 3.46 -1.48
N ASP A 42 5.25 3.26 -2.72
CA ASP A 42 5.75 4.37 -3.54
C ASP A 42 4.63 5.03 -4.35
N ARG A 43 3.61 4.26 -4.75
CA ARG A 43 2.47 4.75 -5.56
C ARG A 43 1.18 3.98 -5.26
N VAL A 44 0.06 4.69 -5.22
CA VAL A 44 -1.29 4.12 -5.22
C VAL A 44 -1.95 4.40 -6.58
N THR A 45 -2.25 3.36 -7.34
CA THR A 45 -2.71 3.46 -8.73
C THR A 45 -3.97 2.63 -8.94
N HIS A 46 -5.01 3.24 -9.52
CA HIS A 46 -6.24 2.50 -9.82
C HIS A 46 -5.96 1.37 -10.82
N ARG A 47 -6.58 0.20 -10.63
CA ARG A 47 -6.51 -0.98 -11.53
C ARG A 47 -6.48 -0.66 -13.03
N ARG A 48 -7.31 0.30 -13.48
CA ARG A 48 -7.47 0.66 -14.89
C ARG A 48 -6.20 1.29 -15.48
N ASP A 49 -5.40 1.93 -14.64
CA ASP A 49 -4.19 2.68 -15.02
C ASP A 49 -2.90 1.89 -14.77
N LEU A 50 -2.98 0.74 -14.06
CA LEU A 50 -1.80 -0.07 -13.72
C LEU A 50 -0.97 -0.48 -14.94
N ARG A 51 -1.61 -0.80 -16.07
CA ARG A 51 -0.88 -1.21 -17.29
C ARG A 51 0.02 -0.09 -17.80
N SER A 52 -0.53 1.11 -17.94
CA SER A 52 0.22 2.29 -18.39
C SER A 52 1.29 2.69 -17.39
N GLU A 53 0.98 2.62 -16.10
CA GLU A 53 1.90 2.96 -15.01
C GLU A 53 3.13 2.06 -15.00
N ILE A 54 2.92 0.74 -15.08
CA ILE A 54 4.01 -0.24 -15.11
C ILE A 54 4.87 -0.06 -16.36
N ALA A 55 4.25 0.19 -17.53
CA ALA A 55 4.99 0.44 -18.76
C ALA A 55 5.91 1.67 -18.63
N ALA A 56 5.37 2.79 -18.13
CA ALA A 56 6.13 4.02 -17.93
C ALA A 56 7.32 3.82 -16.96
N LEU A 57 7.14 3.07 -15.88
CA LEU A 57 8.21 2.78 -14.92
C LEU A 57 9.30 1.89 -15.52
N ILE A 58 8.93 0.86 -16.29
CA ILE A 58 9.90 0.01 -16.97
C ILE A 58 10.70 0.82 -17.99
N ASP A 59 10.05 1.69 -18.76
CA ASP A 59 10.72 2.55 -19.74
C ASP A 59 11.68 3.53 -19.05
N PHE A 60 11.27 4.14 -17.94
CA PHE A 60 12.13 5.01 -17.13
C PHE A 60 13.37 4.29 -16.60
N CYS A 61 13.26 3.02 -16.21
CA CYS A 61 14.40 2.25 -15.68
C CYS A 61 15.34 1.69 -16.77
N ARG A 62 14.98 1.78 -18.06
CA ARG A 62 15.79 1.27 -19.18
C ARG A 62 16.83 2.28 -19.68
N THR A 63 16.69 3.56 -19.33
CA THR A 63 17.65 4.63 -19.60
C THR A 63 18.68 4.75 -18.50
#